data_AF-W6NCE8-F1
#
_entry.id   AF-W6NCE8-F1
#
_cell.length_a   1.000
_cell.length_b   1.000
_cell.length_c   1.000
_cell.angle_alpha   90.00
_cell.angle_beta   90.00
_cell.angle_gamma   90.00
#
_symmetry.space_group_name_H-M   'P 1'
#
loop_
_entity.id
_entity.type
_entity.pdbx_description
1 polymer ?
#
loop_
_entity_poly.entity_id
_entity_poly.type
_entity_poly.pdbx_seq_one_letter_code
_entity_poly.pdbx_strand_id
1 'polypeptide(L)'
;MTVLLQLTTGHPIPPWVGAARVSNSTWKWNTGSSVSSTFWAKGEPSIYGDCATLRSGSVPGMSSCPCYNQQPALCKLKPKLCNDGDFGGASVRFGTINSPGFPNQYYNNLDCYYQLRSPTTTYITITFDPVKIENYFDYVDIFDGGNKTKLIGQMDTYMPSTNTFESTTNSMLVYFHTDSMVTDVGWSAQWSAKVKSSPIVQNGTSGEMSSPNYPNNYGPFLEQMYLINSDGNSSIFAMFDAFRTESNYDYLEIYDGGDIQSKLLANFSGANLATNTVQTTTNRMTMRFITDGSLQFFGWHMIWNNV
;
A
#
# COMPACT_ATOMS: atom_id res chain seq x y z
N MET A 1 7.24 -31.15 5.19
CA MET A 1 6.84 -30.01 6.05
C MET A 1 6.24 -30.45 7.40
N THR A 2 5.77 -31.69 7.55
CA THR A 2 5.17 -32.25 8.78
C THR A 2 6.17 -32.64 9.88
N VAL A 3 7.37 -33.12 9.52
CA VAL A 3 8.39 -33.54 10.50
C VAL A 3 8.99 -32.35 11.27
N LEU A 4 9.10 -31.18 10.63
CA LEU A 4 9.70 -29.99 11.23
C LEU A 4 8.77 -29.28 12.23
N LEU A 5 7.45 -29.34 12.00
CA LEU A 5 6.47 -28.77 12.92
C LEU A 5 6.42 -29.52 14.26
N GLN A 6 6.69 -30.84 14.24
CA GLN A 6 6.78 -31.67 15.44
C GLN A 6 8.05 -31.40 16.27
N LEU A 7 9.11 -30.84 15.68
CA LEU A 7 10.41 -30.63 16.33
C LEU A 7 10.42 -29.45 17.33
N THR A 8 9.51 -28.49 17.20
CA THR A 8 9.64 -27.19 17.90
C THR A 8 8.41 -26.77 18.70
N THR A 9 7.28 -27.47 18.58
CA THR A 9 5.99 -27.02 19.13
C THR A 9 5.69 -27.53 20.55
N GLY A 10 6.66 -28.12 21.26
CA GLY A 10 6.43 -28.52 22.65
C GLY A 10 7.66 -28.92 23.48
N HIS A 11 8.81 -29.14 22.84
CA HIS A 11 10.07 -29.42 23.54
C HIS A 11 11.22 -28.72 22.80
N PRO A 12 11.85 -27.68 23.39
CA PRO A 12 13.07 -27.10 22.82
C PRO A 12 14.19 -28.13 22.94
N ILE A 13 14.40 -28.92 21.89
CA ILE A 13 15.52 -29.85 21.83
C ILE A 13 16.76 -29.01 21.53
N PRO A 14 17.80 -29.02 22.39
CA PRO A 14 19.02 -28.27 22.13
C PRO A 14 19.59 -28.70 20.78
N PRO A 15 20.08 -27.77 19.94
CA PRO A 15 20.73 -28.12 18.69
C PRO A 15 22.02 -28.89 18.98
N TRP A 16 21.96 -30.20 19.16
CA TRP A 16 23.05 -31.16 19.35
C TRP A 16 24.24 -30.79 20.26
N VAL A 17 24.14 -29.72 21.05
CA VAL A 17 25.16 -29.31 22.01
C VAL A 17 25.07 -30.25 23.20
N GLY A 18 25.97 -31.22 23.26
CA GLY A 18 26.18 -32.07 24.43
C GLY A 18 25.57 -33.47 24.37
N ALA A 19 25.63 -34.17 23.23
CA ALA A 19 25.53 -35.63 23.21
C ALA A 19 26.93 -36.25 23.10
N ALA A 20 27.16 -37.36 23.81
CA ALA A 20 28.39 -38.12 23.76
C ALA A 20 28.10 -39.58 23.42
N ARG A 21 29.01 -40.18 22.65
CA ARG A 21 28.97 -41.60 22.32
C ARG A 21 29.36 -42.43 23.53
N VAL A 22 28.55 -43.45 23.84
CA VAL A 22 28.76 -44.35 24.98
C VAL A 22 29.12 -45.77 24.53
N SER A 23 28.72 -46.16 23.32
CA SER A 23 29.11 -47.43 22.68
C SER A 23 29.13 -47.31 21.16
N ASN A 24 29.43 -48.39 20.43
CA ASN A 24 29.43 -48.40 18.96
C ASN A 24 28.05 -48.07 18.32
N SER A 25 26.96 -48.19 19.09
CA SER A 25 25.59 -47.95 18.59
C SER A 25 24.73 -47.16 19.57
N THR A 26 25.31 -46.58 20.63
CA THR A 26 24.56 -45.90 21.68
C THR A 26 25.15 -44.52 21.98
N TRP A 27 24.28 -43.52 21.94
CA TRP A 27 24.57 -42.13 22.25
C TRP A 27 23.69 -41.66 23.41
N LYS A 28 24.25 -40.84 24.29
CA LYS A 28 23.54 -40.22 25.40
C LYS A 28 23.76 -38.72 25.42
N TRP A 29 22.75 -37.97 25.81
CA TRP A 29 22.92 -36.56 26.18
C TRP A 29 23.81 -36.44 27.42
N ASN A 30 24.38 -35.25 27.64
CA ASN A 30 25.14 -34.91 28.84
C ASN A 30 24.31 -35.08 30.13
N THR A 31 22.99 -35.13 30.01
CA THR A 31 22.04 -35.44 31.09
C THR A 31 21.92 -36.94 31.40
N GLY A 32 22.56 -37.81 30.62
CA GLY A 32 22.50 -39.28 30.77
C GLY A 32 21.33 -39.95 30.04
N SER A 33 20.40 -39.18 29.47
CA SER A 33 19.27 -39.69 28.69
C SER A 33 19.71 -40.16 27.31
N SER A 34 19.08 -41.23 26.79
CA SER A 34 19.34 -41.72 25.44
C SER A 34 18.96 -40.68 24.37
N VAL A 35 19.74 -40.61 23.29
CA VAL A 35 19.40 -39.79 22.13
C VAL A 35 18.21 -40.42 21.39
N SER A 36 17.20 -39.62 21.06
CA SER A 36 16.02 -40.08 20.31
C SER A 36 16.39 -40.45 18.87
N SER A 37 15.96 -41.62 18.39
CA SER A 37 16.12 -42.04 16.99
C SER A 37 15.12 -41.39 16.03
N THR A 38 14.10 -40.72 16.56
CA THR A 38 12.95 -40.18 15.81
C THR A 38 13.36 -39.17 14.72
N PHE A 39 14.46 -38.45 14.94
CA PHE A 39 14.90 -37.34 14.08
C PHE A 39 16.10 -37.69 13.20
N TRP A 40 16.59 -38.93 13.28
CA TRP A 40 17.75 -39.41 12.53
C TRP A 40 17.32 -40.09 11.24
N ALA A 41 18.15 -39.94 10.22
CA ALA A 41 18.05 -40.77 9.04
C ALA A 41 18.22 -42.25 9.45
N LYS A 42 17.59 -43.16 8.70
CA LYS A 42 17.67 -44.59 8.99
C LYS A 42 19.14 -45.04 9.05
N GLY A 43 19.57 -45.56 10.22
CA GLY A 43 20.93 -46.02 10.46
C GLY A 43 21.85 -45.01 11.17
N GLU A 44 21.34 -43.84 11.52
CA GLU A 44 22.08 -42.78 12.23
C GLU A 44 21.58 -42.62 13.69
N PRO A 45 22.35 -42.01 14.61
CA PRO A 45 23.73 -41.53 14.46
C PRO A 45 24.73 -42.65 14.30
N SER A 46 25.54 -42.59 13.23
CA SER A 46 26.61 -43.55 12.99
C SER A 46 27.89 -43.18 13.77
N ILE A 47 28.95 -43.96 13.57
CA ILE A 47 30.27 -43.68 14.15
C ILE A 47 31.06 -42.62 13.37
N TYR A 48 30.51 -42.13 12.26
CA TYR A 48 31.22 -41.28 11.30
C TYR A 48 31.14 -39.79 11.68
N GLY A 49 31.76 -39.45 12.80
CA GLY A 49 31.99 -38.07 13.24
C GLY A 49 31.22 -37.65 14.50
N ASP A 50 31.69 -36.58 15.11
CA ASP A 50 31.22 -36.08 16.41
C ASP A 50 30.23 -34.92 16.29
N CYS A 51 29.87 -34.54 15.07
CA CYS A 51 28.89 -33.50 14.77
C CYS A 51 27.71 -34.08 13.99
N ALA A 52 26.63 -33.30 13.85
CA ALA A 52 25.45 -33.71 13.10
C ALA A 52 25.13 -32.70 11.99
N THR A 53 24.69 -33.20 10.84
CA THR A 53 24.14 -32.41 9.74
C THR A 53 22.74 -32.91 9.38
N LEU A 54 21.98 -32.11 8.62
CA LEU A 54 20.70 -32.52 8.07
C LEU A 54 20.87 -33.05 6.65
N ARG A 55 20.45 -34.28 6.39
CA ARG A 55 20.43 -34.89 5.07
C ARG A 55 19.07 -34.71 4.40
N SER A 56 19.05 -34.08 3.22
CA SER A 56 17.90 -34.11 2.30
C SER A 56 18.05 -35.26 1.28
N GLY A 57 16.98 -35.98 0.97
CA GLY A 57 17.00 -37.10 0.02
C GLY A 57 16.03 -38.24 0.35
N SER A 58 16.25 -39.42 -0.24
CA SER A 58 15.39 -40.62 -0.11
C SER A 58 15.34 -41.23 1.30
N VAL A 59 16.31 -40.88 2.16
CA VAL A 59 16.30 -41.20 3.59
C VAL A 59 16.59 -39.90 4.36
N PRO A 60 15.57 -39.05 4.58
CA PRO A 60 15.75 -37.76 5.21
C PRO A 60 15.92 -37.90 6.73
N GLY A 61 16.67 -36.97 7.33
CA GLY A 61 16.88 -36.90 8.78
C GLY A 61 18.26 -36.37 9.15
N MET A 62 18.56 -36.28 10.44
CA MET A 62 19.90 -35.97 10.94
C MET A 62 20.87 -37.12 10.59
N SER A 63 22.14 -36.80 10.34
CA SER A 63 23.22 -37.78 10.11
C SER A 63 24.52 -37.32 10.78
N SER A 64 25.30 -38.25 11.31
CA SER A 64 26.61 -37.93 11.90
C SER A 64 27.59 -37.47 10.81
N CYS A 65 28.42 -36.48 11.11
CA CYS A 65 29.49 -36.02 10.24
C CYS A 65 30.69 -35.49 11.03
N PRO A 66 31.90 -35.46 10.44
CA PRO A 66 33.02 -34.74 11.03
C PRO A 66 32.70 -33.25 11.25
N CYS A 67 33.19 -32.67 12.35
CA CYS A 67 32.86 -31.29 12.75
C CYS A 67 33.39 -30.20 11.81
N TYR A 68 34.34 -30.51 10.94
CA TYR A 68 34.84 -29.58 9.94
C TYR A 68 33.98 -29.52 8.66
N ASN A 69 32.94 -30.35 8.55
CA ASN A 69 32.01 -30.28 7.41
C ASN A 69 31.14 -29.03 7.55
N GLN A 70 31.42 -28.02 6.71
CA GLN A 70 30.59 -26.82 6.59
C GLN A 70 29.35 -27.15 5.75
N GLN A 71 28.29 -27.66 6.39
CA GLN A 71 26.98 -27.85 5.78
C GLN A 71 26.05 -26.66 6.13
N PRO A 72 25.10 -26.28 5.27
CA PRO A 72 24.14 -25.22 5.58
C PRO A 72 23.36 -25.54 6.86
N ALA A 73 23.25 -24.57 7.77
CA ALA A 73 22.51 -24.70 9.02
C ALA A 73 20.98 -24.78 8.80
N LEU A 74 20.26 -25.28 9.80
CA LEU A 74 18.81 -25.13 9.93
C LEU A 74 18.44 -23.64 9.88
N CYS A 75 18.03 -23.16 8.70
CA CYS A 75 17.44 -21.84 8.60
C CYS A 75 16.10 -21.85 9.34
N LYS A 76 15.93 -20.93 10.30
CA LYS A 76 14.64 -20.58 10.89
C LYS A 76 13.65 -20.42 9.73
N LEU A 77 12.48 -21.08 9.80
CA LEU A 77 11.34 -20.72 8.95
C LEU A 77 11.24 -19.20 9.01
N LYS A 78 11.46 -18.49 7.89
CA LYS A 78 11.34 -17.03 7.87
C LYS A 78 10.00 -16.72 8.56
N PRO A 79 9.96 -16.07 9.75
CA PRO A 79 8.70 -15.46 10.17
C PRO A 79 8.25 -14.60 8.98
N LYS A 80 6.95 -14.52 8.70
CA LYS A 80 6.43 -13.72 7.59
C LYS A 80 7.00 -12.30 7.74
N LEU A 81 8.06 -11.99 6.98
CA LEU A 81 8.76 -10.71 7.07
C LEU A 81 7.89 -9.64 6.43
N CYS A 82 7.09 -10.04 5.44
CA CYS A 82 6.13 -9.18 4.82
C CYS A 82 4.90 -8.93 5.69
N ASN A 83 4.45 -7.69 5.66
CA ASN A 83 3.17 -7.26 6.22
C ASN A 83 1.99 -7.66 5.30
N ASP A 84 2.06 -8.77 4.56
CA ASP A 84 1.03 -9.07 3.55
C ASP A 84 -0.33 -9.27 4.21
N GLY A 85 -1.35 -8.76 3.53
CA GLY A 85 -2.73 -8.93 3.96
C GLY A 85 -3.70 -8.13 3.12
N ASP A 86 -4.98 -8.30 3.48
CA ASP A 86 -6.04 -7.40 3.06
C ASP A 86 -6.06 -6.18 3.98
N PHE A 87 -5.91 -5.00 3.41
CA PHE A 87 -6.00 -3.72 4.08
C PHE A 87 -7.30 -3.02 3.65
N GLY A 88 -7.98 -2.42 4.63
CA GLY A 88 -9.28 -1.82 4.40
C GLY A 88 -10.44 -2.81 4.58
N GLY A 89 -11.51 -2.63 3.82
CA GLY A 89 -12.73 -3.43 3.93
C GLY A 89 -13.98 -2.69 3.49
N ALA A 90 -15.14 -3.33 3.65
CA ALA A 90 -16.43 -2.83 3.16
C ALA A 90 -16.88 -1.48 3.75
N SER A 91 -16.26 -1.03 4.84
CA SER A 91 -16.55 0.23 5.52
C SER A 91 -15.31 1.10 5.75
N VAL A 92 -14.13 0.69 5.26
CA VAL A 92 -12.87 1.39 5.52
C VAL A 92 -12.47 2.18 4.27
N ARG A 93 -12.31 3.49 4.44
CA ARG A 93 -12.05 4.42 3.33
C ARG A 93 -10.67 5.03 3.36
N PHE A 94 -9.82 4.69 4.32
CA PHE A 94 -8.46 5.20 4.37
C PHE A 94 -7.59 4.30 5.23
N GLY A 95 -6.28 4.43 5.06
CA GLY A 95 -5.31 3.75 5.90
C GLY A 95 -3.89 4.05 5.47
N THR A 96 -2.96 3.39 6.15
CA THR A 96 -1.53 3.48 5.86
C THR A 96 -0.98 2.08 5.70
N ILE A 97 -0.11 1.91 4.70
CA ILE A 97 0.68 0.69 4.52
C ILE A 97 2.16 1.08 4.46
N ASN A 98 3.02 0.19 4.94
CA ASN A 98 4.45 0.43 5.02
C ASN A 98 5.22 -0.81 4.59
N SER A 99 6.41 -0.60 4.05
CA SER A 99 7.38 -1.68 3.85
C SER A 99 7.70 -2.37 5.17
N PRO A 100 8.09 -3.65 5.16
CA PRO A 100 8.61 -4.31 6.35
C PRO A 100 9.78 -3.55 6.95
N GLY A 101 9.80 -3.41 8.28
CA GLY A 101 10.89 -2.72 8.98
C GLY A 101 10.79 -1.19 9.06
N PHE A 102 9.93 -0.56 8.24
CA PHE A 102 9.74 0.90 8.25
C PHE A 102 9.39 1.41 9.67
N PRO A 103 9.98 2.54 10.15
CA PRO A 103 10.83 3.50 9.44
C PRO A 103 12.33 3.15 9.45
N ASN A 104 12.70 1.92 9.80
CA ASN A 104 14.06 1.40 9.64
C ASN A 104 14.19 0.66 8.31
N GLN A 105 15.35 0.03 8.07
CA GLN A 105 15.59 -0.67 6.81
C GLN A 105 14.69 -1.90 6.59
N TYR A 106 14.31 -2.14 5.34
CA TYR A 106 13.64 -3.38 4.92
C TYR A 106 14.62 -4.57 4.87
N TYR A 107 14.14 -5.72 4.40
CA TYR A 107 14.93 -6.96 4.30
C TYR A 107 15.11 -7.37 2.83
N ASN A 108 16.16 -8.13 2.56
CA ASN A 108 16.41 -8.76 1.26
C ASN A 108 15.47 -9.96 1.02
N ASN A 109 15.25 -10.26 -0.26
CA ASN A 109 14.48 -11.39 -0.78
C ASN A 109 13.04 -11.37 -0.26
N LEU A 110 12.37 -10.23 -0.42
CA LEU A 110 10.96 -10.04 -0.11
C LEU A 110 10.10 -10.04 -1.36
N ASP A 111 8.91 -10.61 -1.23
CA ASP A 111 7.83 -10.53 -2.19
C ASP A 111 6.55 -10.22 -1.41
N CYS A 112 6.30 -8.94 -1.13
CA CYS A 112 5.22 -8.52 -0.26
C CYS A 112 4.00 -8.00 -1.06
N TYR A 113 2.80 -8.36 -0.62
CA TYR A 113 1.53 -8.10 -1.30
C TYR A 113 0.54 -7.42 -0.34
N TYR A 114 0.13 -6.20 -0.68
CA TYR A 114 -0.83 -5.40 0.08
C TYR A 114 -2.10 -5.25 -0.75
N GLN A 115 -3.14 -6.00 -0.37
CA GLN A 115 -4.41 -5.97 -1.06
C GLN A 115 -5.30 -4.89 -0.44
N LEU A 116 -5.40 -3.73 -1.09
CA LEU A 116 -6.29 -2.65 -0.63
C LEU A 116 -7.71 -2.92 -1.11
N ARG A 117 -8.68 -2.82 -0.19
CA ARG A 117 -10.11 -2.93 -0.48
C ARG A 117 -10.88 -1.81 0.21
N SER A 118 -11.88 -1.29 -0.49
CA SER A 118 -12.75 -0.22 0.01
C SER A 118 -14.22 -0.54 -0.29
N PRO A 119 -15.19 0.26 0.22
CA PRO A 119 -16.62 0.04 -0.04
C PRO A 119 -16.91 -0.08 -1.54
N THR A 120 -17.99 -0.75 -1.92
CA THR A 120 -18.45 -0.73 -3.31
C THR A 120 -18.76 0.71 -3.75
N THR A 121 -18.63 1.02 -5.05
CA THR A 121 -18.82 2.35 -5.66
C THR A 121 -17.76 3.41 -5.35
N THR A 122 -16.64 3.02 -4.73
CA THR A 122 -15.47 3.89 -4.55
C THR A 122 -14.35 3.53 -5.52
N TYR A 123 -13.37 4.41 -5.60
CA TYR A 123 -12.06 4.13 -6.16
C TYR A 123 -11.00 4.47 -5.11
N ILE A 124 -9.79 3.91 -5.25
CA ILE A 124 -8.69 4.07 -4.29
C ILE A 124 -7.64 4.98 -4.89
N THR A 125 -7.22 5.99 -4.13
CA THR A 125 -6.01 6.76 -4.37
C THR A 125 -4.96 6.38 -3.34
N ILE A 126 -3.73 6.15 -3.76
CA ILE A 126 -2.58 5.93 -2.87
C ILE A 126 -1.50 6.97 -3.15
N THR A 127 -0.95 7.57 -2.10
CA THR A 127 0.14 8.53 -2.16
C THR A 127 1.29 8.04 -1.30
N PHE A 128 2.47 7.97 -1.90
CA PHE A 128 3.69 7.55 -1.23
C PHE A 128 4.45 8.75 -0.67
N ASP A 129 4.94 8.60 0.55
CA ASP A 129 6.04 9.41 1.06
C ASP A 129 7.31 9.15 0.23
N PRO A 130 8.38 9.97 0.33
CA PRO A 130 9.62 9.72 -0.39
C PRO A 130 10.13 8.28 -0.20
N VAL A 131 10.13 7.50 -1.29
CA VAL A 131 10.54 6.10 -1.32
C VAL A 131 12.06 6.00 -1.32
N LYS A 132 12.61 5.16 -0.44
CA LYS A 132 14.06 4.91 -0.34
C LYS A 132 14.32 3.41 -0.44
N ILE A 133 14.64 2.93 -1.63
CA ILE A 133 14.88 1.51 -1.94
C ILE A 133 16.11 1.37 -2.84
N GLU A 134 16.65 0.15 -2.99
CA GLU A 134 17.78 -0.08 -3.89
C GLU A 134 17.38 0.21 -5.34
N ASN A 135 18.23 0.94 -6.04
CA ASN A 135 17.98 1.34 -7.43
C ASN A 135 18.00 0.11 -8.34
N TYR A 136 17.03 0.02 -9.27
CA TYR A 136 16.93 -0.98 -10.35
C TYR A 136 16.65 -2.43 -9.93
N PHE A 137 16.88 -2.79 -8.68
CA PHE A 137 16.73 -4.16 -8.18
C PHE A 137 15.52 -4.30 -7.26
N ASP A 138 15.24 -3.26 -6.48
CA ASP A 138 14.05 -3.19 -5.63
C ASP A 138 13.02 -2.24 -6.24
N TYR A 139 11.74 -2.61 -6.10
CA TYR A 139 10.65 -1.81 -6.66
C TYR A 139 9.34 -2.01 -5.93
N VAL A 140 8.48 -1.00 -6.02
CA VAL A 140 7.07 -1.08 -5.62
C VAL A 140 6.19 -0.96 -6.87
N ASP A 141 5.50 -2.03 -7.22
CA ASP A 141 4.49 -2.02 -8.27
C ASP A 141 3.10 -1.73 -7.70
N ILE A 142 2.32 -0.93 -8.42
CA ILE A 142 0.94 -0.58 -8.09
C ILE A 142 0.06 -1.04 -9.25
N PHE A 143 -0.90 -1.91 -8.95
CA PHE A 143 -1.84 -2.46 -9.92
C PHE A 143 -3.27 -1.97 -9.66
N ASP A 144 -3.97 -1.65 -10.74
CA ASP A 144 -5.41 -1.31 -10.73
C ASP A 144 -6.25 -2.59 -10.61
N GLY A 145 -6.95 -2.74 -9.49
CA GLY A 145 -7.73 -3.93 -9.15
C GLY A 145 -7.07 -4.83 -8.10
N GLY A 146 -7.53 -6.07 -8.00
CA GLY A 146 -7.08 -7.04 -6.99
C GLY A 146 -6.04 -8.05 -7.48
N ASN A 147 -5.34 -7.76 -8.57
CA ASN A 147 -4.41 -8.69 -9.20
C ASN A 147 -3.35 -7.97 -10.03
N LYS A 148 -2.33 -8.71 -10.51
CA LYS A 148 -1.18 -8.18 -11.26
C LYS A 148 -1.45 -7.96 -12.77
N THR A 149 -2.71 -7.73 -13.18
CA THR A 149 -3.05 -7.65 -14.62
C THR A 149 -2.87 -6.27 -15.25
N LYS A 150 -3.02 -5.20 -14.47
CA LYS A 150 -2.95 -3.81 -14.96
C LYS A 150 -2.05 -2.96 -14.07
N LEU A 151 -0.79 -2.82 -14.45
CA LEU A 151 0.17 -1.94 -13.77
C LEU A 151 -0.20 -0.46 -14.06
N ILE A 152 -0.35 0.35 -13.01
CA ILE A 152 -0.65 1.78 -13.09
C ILE A 152 0.45 2.67 -12.53
N GLY A 153 1.41 2.09 -11.83
CA GLY A 153 2.58 2.78 -11.30
C GLY A 153 3.65 1.81 -10.89
N GLN A 154 4.90 2.23 -11.03
CA GLN A 154 6.06 1.55 -10.46
C GLN A 154 6.92 2.62 -9.80
N MET A 155 7.30 2.38 -8.55
CA MET A 155 8.27 3.19 -7.83
C MET A 155 9.61 2.46 -7.81
N ASP A 156 10.59 3.04 -8.49
CA ASP A 156 12.01 2.77 -8.34
C ASP A 156 12.75 4.12 -8.18
N THR A 157 14.06 4.14 -7.93
CA THR A 157 14.80 5.39 -7.65
C THR A 157 14.91 6.34 -8.86
N TYR A 158 14.41 5.96 -10.05
CA TYR A 158 14.21 6.86 -11.18
C TYR A 158 12.80 7.45 -11.23
N MET A 159 12.07 7.34 -10.11
CA MET A 159 10.71 7.76 -9.77
C MET A 159 9.89 8.45 -10.88
N PRO A 160 8.66 7.97 -11.12
CA PRO A 160 7.71 8.56 -12.05
C PRO A 160 7.43 10.04 -11.73
N SER A 161 6.88 10.78 -12.70
CA SER A 161 6.47 12.20 -12.55
C SER A 161 5.46 12.47 -11.43
N THR A 162 4.95 11.43 -10.74
CA THR A 162 3.92 11.49 -9.72
C THR A 162 4.19 10.49 -8.59
N ASN A 163 3.91 10.86 -7.34
CA ASN A 163 3.95 9.94 -6.20
C ASN A 163 2.55 9.40 -5.79
N THR A 164 1.54 9.69 -6.61
CA THR A 164 0.13 9.39 -6.32
C THR A 164 -0.48 8.61 -7.48
N PHE A 165 -1.18 7.52 -7.16
CA PHE A 165 -1.82 6.64 -8.14
C PHE A 165 -3.28 6.40 -7.81
N GLU A 166 -4.08 6.16 -8.83
CA GLU A 166 -5.53 6.01 -8.73
C GLU A 166 -6.00 4.71 -9.40
N SER A 167 -6.81 3.92 -8.70
CA SER A 167 -7.48 2.76 -9.27
C SER A 167 -8.78 3.17 -9.97
N THR A 168 -9.29 2.31 -10.85
CA THR A 168 -10.61 2.50 -11.49
C THR A 168 -11.75 1.86 -10.69
N THR A 169 -11.41 1.07 -9.67
CA THR A 169 -12.34 0.28 -8.85
C THR A 169 -12.02 0.41 -7.37
N ASN A 170 -12.83 -0.18 -6.50
CA ASN A 170 -12.64 -0.20 -5.06
C ASN A 170 -11.53 -1.16 -4.57
N SER A 171 -10.65 -1.60 -5.46
CA SER A 171 -9.57 -2.54 -5.20
C SER A 171 -8.27 -2.07 -5.84
N MET A 172 -7.16 -2.22 -5.14
CA MET A 172 -5.81 -1.92 -5.60
C MET A 172 -4.83 -2.94 -5.00
N LEU A 173 -3.83 -3.38 -5.76
CA LEU A 173 -2.79 -4.29 -5.27
C LEU A 173 -1.45 -3.56 -5.32
N VAL A 174 -0.77 -3.48 -4.17
CA VAL A 174 0.61 -2.99 -4.08
C VAL A 174 1.54 -4.18 -3.87
N TYR A 175 2.60 -4.26 -4.65
CA TYR A 175 3.58 -5.34 -4.62
C TYR A 175 4.98 -4.77 -4.40
N PHE A 176 5.64 -5.16 -3.32
CA PHE A 176 6.99 -4.73 -3.00
C PHE A 176 7.96 -5.92 -3.14
N HIS A 177 8.94 -5.76 -4.02
CA HIS A 177 9.96 -6.78 -4.30
C HIS A 177 11.34 -6.28 -3.87
N THR A 178 12.12 -7.18 -3.26
CA THR A 178 13.54 -6.91 -2.98
C THR A 178 14.44 -8.06 -3.39
N ASP A 179 15.64 -7.71 -3.84
CA ASP A 179 16.64 -8.66 -4.30
C ASP A 179 17.46 -9.25 -3.13
N SER A 180 18.60 -9.91 -3.40
CA SER A 180 19.41 -10.57 -2.37
C SER A 180 20.37 -9.66 -1.59
N MET A 181 20.61 -8.41 -2.02
CA MET A 181 21.63 -7.51 -1.48
C MET A 181 21.09 -6.09 -1.32
N VAL A 182 21.75 -5.29 -0.48
CA VAL A 182 21.45 -3.85 -0.26
C VAL A 182 20.03 -3.56 0.26
N THR A 183 19.95 -2.74 1.30
CA THR A 183 18.66 -2.28 1.84
C THR A 183 18.74 -0.81 2.17
N ASP A 184 17.59 -0.16 2.22
CA ASP A 184 17.43 1.22 2.71
C ASP A 184 16.13 1.30 3.54
N VAL A 185 15.72 2.50 3.94
CA VAL A 185 14.59 2.77 4.85
C VAL A 185 13.24 2.24 4.35
N GLY A 186 13.06 2.07 3.05
CA GLY A 186 11.82 1.58 2.46
C GLY A 186 10.80 2.68 2.19
N TRP A 187 9.53 2.42 2.48
CA TRP A 187 8.42 3.29 2.09
C TRP A 187 7.24 3.26 3.07
N SER A 188 6.53 4.37 3.09
CA SER A 188 5.22 4.56 3.73
C SER A 188 4.28 5.14 2.69
N ALA A 189 3.03 4.68 2.69
CA ALA A 189 2.02 5.19 1.79
C ALA A 189 0.67 5.29 2.48
N GLN A 190 0.01 6.43 2.25
CA GLN A 190 -1.34 6.68 2.69
C GLN A 190 -2.29 6.43 1.53
N TRP A 191 -3.37 5.71 1.79
CA TRP A 191 -4.41 5.48 0.81
C TRP A 191 -5.76 5.97 1.32
N SER A 192 -6.59 6.42 0.41
CA SER A 192 -7.98 6.80 0.68
C SER A 192 -8.90 6.33 -0.44
N ALA A 193 -10.18 6.19 -0.15
CA ALA A 193 -11.18 5.70 -1.08
C ALA A 193 -12.34 6.67 -1.20
N LYS A 194 -12.45 7.29 -2.38
CA LYS A 194 -13.44 8.33 -2.66
C LYS A 194 -14.62 7.78 -3.44
N VAL A 195 -15.79 8.36 -3.23
CA VAL A 195 -16.99 8.01 -4.00
C VAL A 195 -16.84 8.56 -5.42
N LYS A 196 -17.04 7.69 -6.41
CA LYS A 196 -17.11 8.11 -7.81
C LYS A 196 -18.47 8.72 -8.09
N SER A 197 -18.56 10.05 -8.07
CA SER A 197 -19.81 10.77 -8.33
C SER A 197 -19.94 11.13 -9.80
N SER A 198 -21.16 11.06 -10.35
CA SER A 198 -21.43 11.52 -11.70
C SER A 198 -21.18 13.03 -11.81
N PRO A 199 -20.53 13.53 -12.88
CA PRO A 199 -20.35 14.97 -13.07
C PRO A 199 -21.69 15.71 -13.12
N ILE A 200 -21.77 16.83 -12.43
CA ILE A 200 -22.93 17.75 -12.51
C ILE A 200 -22.67 18.71 -13.67
N VAL A 201 -23.52 18.66 -14.69
CA VAL A 201 -23.35 19.47 -15.91
C VAL A 201 -24.47 20.51 -15.99
N GLN A 202 -24.11 21.76 -16.26
CA GLN A 202 -25.05 22.84 -16.54
C GLN A 202 -24.73 23.49 -17.88
N ASN A 203 -25.77 23.79 -18.64
CA ASN A 203 -25.67 24.52 -19.91
C ASN A 203 -26.56 25.76 -19.83
N GLY A 204 -26.13 26.85 -20.47
CA GLY A 204 -26.93 28.08 -20.53
C GLY A 204 -26.05 29.34 -20.57
N THR A 205 -26.64 30.49 -20.30
CA THR A 205 -25.92 31.78 -20.21
C THR A 205 -25.73 32.26 -18.76
N SER A 206 -26.41 31.63 -17.81
CA SER A 206 -26.26 31.91 -16.37
C SER A 206 -26.86 30.78 -15.54
N GLY A 207 -26.50 30.74 -14.26
CA GLY A 207 -27.04 29.78 -13.31
C GLY A 207 -26.36 29.83 -11.96
N GLU A 208 -26.66 28.84 -11.13
CA GLU A 208 -26.05 28.64 -9.82
C GLU A 208 -25.57 27.20 -9.66
N MET A 209 -24.53 26.99 -8.85
CA MET A 209 -24.01 25.69 -8.48
C MET A 209 -23.57 25.69 -7.01
N SER A 210 -23.60 24.53 -6.38
CA SER A 210 -23.15 24.36 -5.01
C SER A 210 -22.48 23.01 -4.74
N SER A 211 -21.76 22.95 -3.62
CA SER A 211 -21.27 21.69 -3.07
C SER A 211 -22.42 20.73 -2.73
N PRO A 212 -22.20 19.41 -2.72
CA PRO A 212 -23.23 18.46 -2.36
C PRO A 212 -23.79 18.76 -0.96
N ASN A 213 -25.10 18.64 -0.80
CA ASN A 213 -25.88 18.89 0.43
C ASN A 213 -26.01 20.36 0.87
N TYR A 214 -25.39 21.33 0.20
CA TYR A 214 -25.55 22.76 0.54
C TYR A 214 -27.04 23.13 0.69
N PRO A 215 -27.46 23.85 1.75
CA PRO A 215 -26.63 24.53 2.75
C PRO A 215 -26.18 23.68 3.95
N ASN A 216 -26.49 22.37 3.97
CA ASN A 216 -25.97 21.45 4.99
C ASN A 216 -24.53 21.04 4.68
N ASN A 217 -23.90 20.36 5.64
CA ASN A 217 -22.52 19.94 5.48
C ASN A 217 -22.36 18.90 4.34
N TYR A 218 -21.29 19.06 3.57
CA TYR A 218 -20.89 18.06 2.58
C TYR A 218 -20.47 16.73 3.25
N GLY A 219 -20.36 15.67 2.46
CA GLY A 219 -19.91 14.35 2.95
C GLY A 219 -18.38 14.18 2.94
N PRO A 220 -17.84 13.25 3.74
CA PRO A 220 -16.42 12.89 3.68
C PRO A 220 -16.09 12.02 2.45
N PHE A 221 -14.82 11.98 2.07
CA PHE A 221 -14.28 11.16 0.98
C PHE A 221 -15.03 11.32 -0.35
N LEU A 222 -15.34 12.56 -0.70
CA LEU A 222 -16.01 12.90 -1.95
C LEU A 222 -15.00 13.37 -2.99
N GLU A 223 -15.29 13.01 -4.23
CA GLU A 223 -14.83 13.73 -5.40
C GLU A 223 -16.06 14.00 -6.27
N GLN A 224 -16.40 15.27 -6.43
CA GLN A 224 -17.51 15.71 -7.26
C GLN A 224 -16.99 16.60 -8.37
N MET A 225 -17.25 16.18 -9.61
CA MET A 225 -16.94 16.96 -10.81
C MET A 225 -18.13 17.84 -11.18
N TYR A 226 -17.82 19.03 -11.69
CA TYR A 226 -18.79 19.96 -12.24
C TYR A 226 -18.30 20.45 -13.59
N LEU A 227 -19.22 20.66 -14.53
CA LEU A 227 -18.94 21.25 -15.84
C LEU A 227 -20.02 22.27 -16.19
N ILE A 228 -19.60 23.50 -16.47
CA ILE A 228 -20.45 24.52 -17.06
C ILE A 228 -20.08 24.65 -18.53
N ASN A 229 -21.07 24.56 -19.41
CA ASN A 229 -20.93 24.98 -20.82
C ASN A 229 -21.78 26.23 -21.05
N SER A 230 -21.12 27.35 -21.32
CA SER A 230 -21.81 28.56 -21.74
C SER A 230 -22.26 28.43 -23.19
N ASP A 231 -23.49 28.87 -23.46
CA ASP A 231 -23.96 29.05 -24.84
C ASP A 231 -23.12 30.15 -25.52
N GLY A 232 -22.61 29.88 -26.73
CA GLY A 232 -21.77 30.81 -27.51
C GLY A 232 -20.27 30.74 -27.20
N ASN A 233 -19.49 31.68 -27.78
CA ASN A 233 -18.04 31.83 -27.58
C ASN A 233 -17.69 32.80 -26.42
N SER A 234 -18.60 32.95 -25.44
CA SER A 234 -18.43 33.87 -24.31
C SER A 234 -17.66 33.23 -23.16
N SER A 235 -16.95 34.05 -22.38
CA SER A 235 -16.28 33.61 -21.15
C SER A 235 -17.30 33.37 -20.04
N ILE A 236 -16.94 32.60 -19.01
CA ILE A 236 -17.78 32.36 -17.83
C ILE A 236 -17.20 33.16 -16.67
N PHE A 237 -18.01 34.02 -16.07
CA PHE A 237 -17.72 34.67 -14.80
C PHE A 237 -18.50 33.98 -13.69
N ALA A 238 -17.82 33.56 -12.63
CA ALA A 238 -18.40 32.94 -11.44
C ALA A 238 -18.08 33.77 -10.20
N MET A 239 -19.07 33.93 -9.33
CA MET A 239 -18.97 34.60 -8.04
C MET A 239 -19.47 33.68 -6.92
N PHE A 240 -18.63 33.50 -5.91
CA PHE A 240 -18.93 32.74 -4.70
C PHE A 240 -19.51 33.69 -3.66
N ASP A 241 -20.76 33.45 -3.27
CA ASP A 241 -21.48 34.16 -2.21
C ASP A 241 -21.46 33.38 -0.88
N ALA A 242 -21.12 32.09 -0.91
CA ALA A 242 -20.82 31.29 0.28
C ALA A 242 -19.63 30.35 0.05
N PHE A 243 -18.69 30.31 0.99
CA PHE A 243 -17.57 29.36 0.95
C PHE A 243 -17.05 29.04 2.36
N ARG A 244 -17.03 27.74 2.71
CA ARG A 244 -16.36 27.20 3.88
C ARG A 244 -16.08 25.71 3.68
N THR A 245 -14.81 25.35 3.65
CA THR A 245 -14.32 23.96 3.67
C THR A 245 -13.26 23.76 4.75
N GLU A 246 -12.78 22.54 4.95
CA GLU A 246 -11.60 22.28 5.77
C GLU A 246 -10.36 22.91 5.13
N SER A 247 -9.64 23.73 5.91
CA SER A 247 -8.46 24.44 5.41
C SER A 247 -7.33 23.48 5.11
N ASN A 248 -6.82 23.48 3.87
CA ASN A 248 -5.71 22.65 3.40
C ASN A 248 -5.99 21.13 3.34
N TYR A 249 -7.24 20.69 3.46
CA TYR A 249 -7.62 19.29 3.34
C TYR A 249 -8.76 19.09 2.34
N ASP A 250 -9.71 20.01 2.30
CA ASP A 250 -10.83 20.00 1.37
C ASP A 250 -10.72 21.15 0.37
N TYR A 251 -10.77 20.83 -0.91
CA TYR A 251 -10.41 21.73 -1.99
C TYR A 251 -11.50 21.83 -3.05
N LEU A 252 -11.75 23.05 -3.54
CA LEU A 252 -12.43 23.30 -4.80
C LEU A 252 -11.41 23.80 -5.83
N GLU A 253 -11.08 22.93 -6.79
CA GLU A 253 -10.23 23.24 -7.93
C GLU A 253 -11.11 23.73 -9.10
N ILE A 254 -10.72 24.80 -9.77
CA ILE A 254 -11.45 25.40 -10.89
C ILE A 254 -10.50 25.55 -12.08
N TYR A 255 -10.91 25.08 -13.25
CA TYR A 255 -10.10 24.99 -14.45
C TYR A 255 -10.72 25.75 -15.64
N ASP A 256 -9.87 26.39 -16.43
CA ASP A 256 -10.23 27.14 -17.65
C ASP A 256 -10.39 26.21 -18.86
N GLY A 257 -11.47 25.42 -18.87
CA GLY A 257 -11.75 24.51 -19.95
C GLY A 257 -12.71 23.39 -19.59
N GLY A 258 -12.75 22.37 -20.45
CA GLY A 258 -13.69 21.25 -20.37
C GLY A 258 -13.23 20.05 -19.54
N ASP A 259 -12.04 20.11 -18.95
CA ASP A 259 -11.48 19.03 -18.14
C ASP A 259 -10.43 19.54 -17.12
N ILE A 260 -9.91 18.62 -16.31
CA ILE A 260 -8.88 18.88 -15.28
C ILE A 260 -7.45 19.00 -15.84
N GLN A 261 -7.25 18.78 -17.14
CA GLN A 261 -5.97 19.00 -17.81
C GLN A 261 -5.82 20.45 -18.28
N SER A 262 -6.94 21.19 -18.27
CA SER A 262 -7.00 22.61 -18.58
C SER A 262 -6.30 23.45 -17.50
N LYS A 263 -6.05 24.73 -17.77
CA LYS A 263 -5.31 25.62 -16.85
C LYS A 263 -6.07 25.79 -15.53
N LEU A 264 -5.43 25.48 -14.40
CA LEU A 264 -5.97 25.76 -13.06
C LEU A 264 -6.08 27.28 -12.84
N LEU A 265 -7.31 27.75 -12.59
CA LEU A 265 -7.63 29.15 -12.31
C LEU A 265 -7.63 29.44 -10.81
N ALA A 266 -8.16 28.52 -10.01
CA ALA A 266 -8.28 28.67 -8.58
C ALA A 266 -8.19 27.31 -7.88
N ASN A 267 -7.61 27.32 -6.68
CA ASN A 267 -7.66 26.21 -5.74
C ASN A 267 -8.07 26.79 -4.38
N PHE A 268 -9.35 26.66 -4.06
CA PHE A 268 -9.95 27.25 -2.87
C PHE A 268 -10.03 26.23 -1.73
N SER A 269 -9.66 26.64 -0.51
CA SER A 269 -9.87 25.87 0.72
C SER A 269 -10.08 26.79 1.92
N GLY A 270 -10.65 26.27 3.01
CA GLY A 270 -10.87 27.02 4.24
C GLY A 270 -12.08 27.96 4.16
N ALA A 271 -12.03 29.08 4.90
CA ALA A 271 -13.12 30.07 4.96
C ALA A 271 -12.75 31.44 4.38
N ASN A 272 -11.47 31.69 4.13
CA ASN A 272 -10.96 33.01 3.72
C ASN A 272 -10.43 32.92 2.29
N LEU A 273 -11.29 33.25 1.32
CA LEU A 273 -10.88 33.32 -0.08
C LEU A 273 -10.12 34.61 -0.36
N ALA A 274 -8.99 34.50 -1.06
CA ALA A 274 -8.26 35.68 -1.55
C ALA A 274 -9.06 36.46 -2.61
N THR A 275 -9.82 35.74 -3.43
CA THR A 275 -10.81 36.29 -4.36
C THR A 275 -12.05 35.40 -4.30
N ASN A 276 -13.24 36.00 -4.31
CA ASN A 276 -14.50 35.26 -4.38
C ASN A 276 -15.05 35.20 -5.82
N THR A 277 -14.25 35.57 -6.81
CA THR A 277 -14.64 35.57 -8.23
C THR A 277 -13.60 34.86 -9.07
N VAL A 278 -14.05 34.17 -10.11
CA VAL A 278 -13.21 33.49 -11.11
C VAL A 278 -13.79 33.71 -12.50
N GLN A 279 -12.94 33.99 -13.49
CA GLN A 279 -13.35 34.14 -14.88
C GLN A 279 -12.51 33.23 -15.79
N THR A 280 -13.17 32.49 -16.68
CA THR A 280 -12.51 31.66 -17.70
C THR A 280 -12.14 32.51 -18.92
N THR A 281 -11.28 31.97 -19.78
CA THR A 281 -11.08 32.51 -21.14
C THR A 281 -11.86 31.73 -22.19
N THR A 282 -12.31 30.53 -21.85
CA THR A 282 -13.13 29.68 -22.71
C THR A 282 -14.61 29.74 -22.31
N ASN A 283 -15.47 29.14 -23.14
CA ASN A 283 -16.88 28.95 -22.83
C ASN A 283 -17.16 27.73 -21.95
N ARG A 284 -16.13 27.14 -21.32
CA ARG A 284 -16.26 26.01 -20.41
C ARG A 284 -15.52 26.25 -19.10
N MET A 285 -16.16 25.87 -18.00
CA MET A 285 -15.55 25.88 -16.67
C MET A 285 -15.70 24.49 -16.08
N THR A 286 -14.57 23.85 -15.76
CA THR A 286 -14.56 22.57 -15.04
C THR A 286 -14.19 22.82 -13.60
N MET A 287 -14.88 22.16 -12.67
CA MET A 287 -14.54 22.23 -11.26
C MET A 287 -14.48 20.83 -10.66
N ARG A 288 -13.64 20.69 -9.64
CA ARG A 288 -13.42 19.45 -8.92
C ARG A 288 -13.43 19.75 -7.43
N PHE A 289 -14.46 19.27 -6.74
CA PHE A 289 -14.57 19.40 -5.29
C PHE A 289 -14.14 18.09 -4.63
N ILE A 290 -13.10 18.16 -3.79
CA ILE A 290 -12.46 17.01 -3.16
C ILE A 290 -12.52 17.17 -1.65
N THR A 291 -12.95 16.12 -0.95
CA THR A 291 -12.99 16.10 0.51
C THR A 291 -12.22 14.93 1.12
N ASP A 292 -11.70 15.14 2.32
CA ASP A 292 -11.02 14.13 3.12
C ASP A 292 -11.99 13.42 4.09
N GLY A 293 -11.45 12.72 5.09
CA GLY A 293 -12.24 11.95 6.06
C GLY A 293 -12.82 12.73 7.23
N SER A 294 -12.47 14.00 7.40
CA SER A 294 -12.72 14.79 8.60
C SER A 294 -13.31 16.18 8.30
N LEU A 295 -13.71 16.86 9.38
CA LEU A 295 -14.22 18.25 9.44
C LEU A 295 -15.03 18.76 8.22
N GLN A 296 -16.29 18.33 8.12
CA GLN A 296 -17.18 18.84 7.08
C GLN A 296 -17.87 20.15 7.48
N PHE A 297 -18.03 21.04 6.49
CA PHE A 297 -18.72 22.33 6.61
C PHE A 297 -19.80 22.47 5.54
N PHE A 298 -20.51 23.59 5.49
CA PHE A 298 -21.58 23.82 4.51
C PHE A 298 -21.07 23.83 3.05
N GLY A 299 -19.76 23.97 2.82
CA GLY A 299 -19.17 23.93 1.49
C GLY A 299 -19.29 25.27 0.78
N TRP A 300 -19.78 25.27 -0.46
CA TRP A 300 -19.80 26.45 -1.30
C TRP A 300 -21.07 26.58 -2.11
N HIS A 301 -21.41 27.81 -2.43
CA HIS A 301 -22.42 28.19 -3.38
C HIS A 301 -21.86 29.31 -4.26
N MET A 302 -22.20 29.25 -5.54
CA MET A 302 -21.79 30.25 -6.51
C MET A 302 -22.87 30.51 -7.54
N ILE A 303 -22.83 31.71 -8.09
CA ILE A 303 -23.63 32.15 -9.22
C ILE A 303 -22.67 32.42 -10.37
N TRP A 304 -23.07 32.05 -11.59
CA TRP A 304 -22.28 32.27 -12.79
C TRP A 304 -23.13 32.86 -13.91
N ASN A 305 -22.46 33.58 -14.81
CA ASN A 305 -23.04 34.09 -16.05
C ASN A 305 -21.97 34.16 -17.14
N ASN A 306 -22.41 34.18 -18.39
CA ASN A 306 -21.53 34.43 -19.52
C ASN A 306 -21.21 35.93 -19.64
N VAL A 307 -20.01 36.23 -20.12
CA VAL A 307 -19.47 37.59 -20.32
C VAL A 307 -18.75 37.66 -21.66
#